data_AF-A0A2U3CFD5-F1
#
_entry.id   AF-A0A2U3CFD5-F1
#
_cell.length_a   1.000
_cell.length_b   1.000
_cell.length_c   1.000
_cell.angle_alpha   90.00
_cell.angle_beta   90.00
_cell.angle_gamma   90.00
#
_symmetry.space_group_name_H-M   'P 1'
#
loop_
_entity.id
_entity.type
_entity.pdbx_description
1 polymer ?
#
loop_
_entity_poly.entity_id
_entity_poly.type
_entity_poly.pdbx_seq_one_letter_code
_entity_poly.pdbx_strand_id
1 'polypeptide(L)'
;MLGLSIINKTGILVFNHEFTSSYDEKIDEDLNAGLMSAIFSALRETQKETIKSIRLRDNYVFLLYEGVLTYGVLSTTEEDSRQYNFLREVVLKFEIMYTKELHQETVIERYFFNEFHVVVKKMYSDMVEIDVAALNNLINVMGESKIRNYLIYETKYFHPVFRSITDSIVNEHADKMTQIFRYIIDFSEHANQAFSTGELNFETMRIFTVKTKSHCIAIFDTSTDRGKGSMKKELIQLQKKII
;
A
#
# COMPACT_ATOMS: atom_id res chain seq x y z
N MET A 1 -12.47 -3.77 -0.11
CA MET A 1 -12.64 -2.54 -0.91
C MET A 1 -13.87 -2.69 -1.78
N LEU A 2 -14.77 -1.72 -1.71
CA LEU A 2 -16.08 -1.74 -2.36
C LEU A 2 -16.12 -0.89 -3.63
N GLY A 3 -15.53 0.31 -3.57
CA GLY A 3 -15.57 1.22 -4.71
C GLY A 3 -14.48 2.30 -4.69
N LEU A 4 -14.31 2.93 -5.84
CA LEU A 4 -13.43 4.06 -6.10
C LEU A 4 -14.25 5.17 -6.76
N SER A 5 -14.17 6.38 -6.22
CA SER A 5 -14.83 7.56 -6.77
C SER A 5 -13.83 8.69 -6.96
N ILE A 6 -13.96 9.43 -8.05
CA ILE A 6 -13.13 10.60 -8.36
C ILE A 6 -14.05 11.77 -8.63
N ILE A 7 -13.79 12.86 -7.92
CA ILE A 7 -14.62 14.07 -7.89
C ILE A 7 -13.74 15.27 -8.19
N ASN A 8 -14.24 16.18 -9.03
CA ASN A 8 -13.53 17.44 -9.29
C ASN A 8 -13.67 18.44 -8.13
N LYS A 9 -12.94 19.55 -8.19
CA LYS A 9 -12.97 20.57 -7.12
C LYS A 9 -14.33 21.25 -6.93
N THR A 10 -15.24 21.13 -7.89
CA THR A 10 -16.62 21.64 -7.79
C THR A 10 -17.61 20.64 -7.22
N GLY A 11 -17.15 19.43 -6.85
CA GLY A 11 -18.01 18.38 -6.26
C GLY A 11 -18.72 17.49 -7.29
N ILE A 12 -18.36 17.57 -8.57
CA ILE A 12 -18.94 16.75 -9.64
C ILE A 12 -18.20 15.40 -9.70
N LEU A 13 -18.96 14.31 -9.61
CA LEU A 13 -18.48 12.96 -9.82
C LEU A 13 -18.11 12.75 -11.30
N VAL A 14 -16.81 12.56 -11.56
CA VAL A 14 -16.27 12.38 -12.92
C VAL A 14 -15.94 10.91 -13.23
N PHE A 15 -15.71 10.10 -12.20
CA PHE A 15 -15.49 8.66 -12.33
C PHE A 15 -15.99 7.92 -11.09
N ASN A 16 -16.58 6.75 -11.29
CA ASN A 16 -16.96 5.85 -10.21
C ASN A 16 -16.79 4.40 -10.65
N HIS A 17 -16.15 3.56 -9.86
CA HIS A 17 -15.98 2.14 -10.15
C HIS A 17 -16.30 1.30 -8.92
N GLU A 18 -17.08 0.24 -9.12
CA GLU A 18 -17.43 -0.74 -8.10
C GLU A 18 -16.62 -2.02 -8.32
N PHE A 19 -15.92 -2.47 -7.27
CA PHE A 19 -15.03 -3.62 -7.36
C PHE A 19 -15.74 -4.96 -7.12
N THR A 20 -16.86 -4.94 -6.39
CA THR A 20 -17.65 -6.13 -6.06
C THR A 20 -18.90 -6.19 -6.91
N SER A 21 -19.02 -7.18 -7.78
CA SER A 21 -20.26 -7.50 -8.52
C SER A 21 -21.18 -8.47 -7.75
N SER A 22 -20.82 -8.83 -6.51
CA SER A 22 -21.42 -9.93 -5.73
C SER A 22 -22.35 -9.49 -4.60
N TYR A 23 -22.61 -8.20 -4.44
CA TYR A 23 -23.78 -7.73 -3.71
C TYR A 23 -24.86 -7.44 -4.75
N ASP A 24 -25.94 -8.23 -4.74
CA ASP A 24 -27.19 -7.93 -5.49
C ASP A 24 -27.84 -6.61 -5.03
N GLU A 25 -27.28 -5.97 -4.01
CA GLU A 25 -27.62 -4.64 -3.55
C GLU A 25 -26.60 -3.65 -4.13
N LYS A 26 -27.08 -2.79 -5.05
CA LYS A 26 -26.41 -1.52 -5.37
C LYS A 26 -25.93 -0.86 -4.07
N ILE A 27 -24.77 -0.21 -4.11
CA ILE A 27 -24.29 0.63 -2.98
C ILE A 27 -25.46 1.49 -2.50
N ASP A 28 -25.89 1.25 -1.25
CA ASP A 28 -27.03 1.89 -0.59
C ASP A 28 -27.01 3.42 -0.83
N GLU A 29 -28.16 4.01 -1.12
CA GLU A 29 -28.30 5.46 -1.32
C GLU A 29 -27.80 6.24 -0.10
N ASP A 30 -27.98 5.70 1.11
CA ASP A 30 -27.46 6.27 2.34
C ASP A 30 -25.92 6.24 2.40
N LEU A 31 -25.31 5.16 1.89
CA LEU A 31 -23.87 5.00 1.86
C LEU A 31 -23.25 5.93 0.82
N ASN A 32 -23.90 6.10 -0.33
CA ASN A 32 -23.55 7.11 -1.33
C ASN A 32 -23.71 8.54 -0.78
N ALA A 33 -24.78 8.82 -0.03
CA ALA A 33 -24.97 10.12 0.60
C ALA A 33 -23.89 10.40 1.66
N GLY A 34 -23.54 9.40 2.48
CA GLY A 34 -22.43 9.47 3.43
C GLY A 34 -21.08 9.69 2.76
N LEU A 35 -20.82 8.99 1.66
CA LEU A 35 -19.64 9.12 0.82
C LEU A 35 -19.52 10.55 0.25
N MET A 36 -20.59 11.05 -0.38
CA MET A 36 -20.63 12.41 -0.91
C MET A 36 -20.44 13.45 0.21
N SER A 37 -21.08 13.27 1.37
CA SER A 37 -20.89 14.16 2.52
C SER A 37 -19.45 14.15 3.03
N ALA A 38 -18.79 12.98 3.09
CA ALA A 38 -17.39 12.87 3.50
C ALA A 38 -16.45 13.56 2.51
N ILE A 39 -16.70 13.40 1.21
CA ILE A 39 -15.95 14.09 0.15
C ILE A 39 -16.14 15.61 0.25
N PHE A 40 -17.38 16.09 0.45
CA PHE A 40 -17.67 17.52 0.61
C PHE A 40 -17.05 18.10 1.89
N SER A 41 -17.02 17.36 2.98
CA SER A 41 -16.30 17.76 4.21
C SER A 41 -14.80 17.84 3.96
N ALA A 42 -14.21 16.90 3.21
CA ALA A 42 -12.80 16.97 2.86
C ALA A 42 -12.48 18.19 1.99
N LEU A 43 -13.28 18.48 0.95
CA LEU A 43 -13.15 19.67 0.11
C LEU A 43 -13.12 20.99 0.92
N ARG A 44 -13.70 21.01 2.13
CA ARG A 44 -13.71 22.19 3.02
C ARG A 44 -12.52 22.27 3.98
N GLU A 45 -11.82 21.17 4.23
CA GLU A 45 -10.87 21.04 5.36
C GLU A 45 -9.48 20.50 4.97
N THR A 46 -9.24 20.07 3.73
CA THR A 46 -7.92 19.59 3.31
C THR A 46 -7.04 20.70 2.75
N GLN A 47 -6.12 21.19 3.58
CA GLN A 47 -4.84 21.66 3.09
C GLN A 47 -3.84 20.49 3.14
N LYS A 48 -3.24 20.17 1.99
CA LYS A 48 -2.10 19.25 1.76
C LYS A 48 -2.39 17.79 1.37
N GLU A 49 -1.49 17.31 0.50
CA GLU A 49 -1.27 15.98 -0.12
C GLU A 49 -1.13 14.83 0.89
N THR A 50 -2.11 14.65 1.77
CA THR A 50 -2.11 13.56 2.75
C THR A 50 -3.42 12.78 2.66
N ILE A 51 -3.33 11.45 2.73
CA ILE A 51 -4.53 10.62 2.76
C ILE A 51 -5.25 10.85 4.09
N LYS A 52 -6.50 11.27 4.05
CA LYS A 52 -7.39 11.31 5.21
C LYS A 52 -8.25 10.06 5.24
N SER A 53 -8.39 9.46 6.41
CA SER A 53 -9.37 8.41 6.66
C SER A 53 -10.58 8.98 7.36
N ILE A 54 -11.78 8.61 6.89
CA ILE A 54 -13.06 8.95 7.49
C ILE A 54 -13.80 7.64 7.75
N ARG A 55 -14.12 7.37 9.02
CA ARG A 55 -14.99 6.24 9.37
C ARG A 55 -16.45 6.62 9.13
N LEU A 56 -17.13 5.83 8.31
CA LEU A 56 -18.55 5.95 7.99
C LEU A 56 -19.30 4.79 8.66
N ARG A 57 -20.09 5.07 9.70
CA ARG A 57 -20.68 4.01 10.56
C ARG A 57 -19.57 3.10 11.15
N ASP A 58 -19.94 1.99 11.80
CA ASP A 58 -18.96 1.13 12.50
C ASP A 58 -18.12 0.25 11.53
N ASN A 59 -18.56 0.07 10.28
CA ASN A 59 -18.01 -0.94 9.38
C ASN A 59 -17.46 -0.40 8.05
N TYR A 60 -17.48 0.91 7.81
CA TYR A 60 -16.94 1.46 6.57
C TYR A 60 -15.85 2.47 6.82
N VAL A 61 -14.80 2.37 6.03
CA VAL A 61 -13.67 3.29 6.01
C VAL A 61 -13.61 3.92 4.63
N PHE A 62 -13.45 5.23 4.62
CA PHE A 62 -13.30 6.01 3.41
C PHE A 62 -11.95 6.72 3.41
N LEU A 63 -11.11 6.37 2.45
CA LEU A 63 -9.78 6.96 2.27
C LEU A 63 -9.85 8.04 1.19
N LEU A 64 -9.37 9.23 1.52
CA LEU A 64 -9.42 10.41 0.67
C LEU A 64 -8.03 10.93 0.37
N TYR A 65 -7.73 11.13 -0.91
CA TYR A 65 -6.50 11.78 -1.37
C TYR A 65 -6.85 13.02 -2.19
N GLU A 66 -6.23 14.14 -1.85
CA GLU A 66 -6.39 15.41 -2.54
C GLU A 66 -5.21 15.62 -3.50
N GLY A 67 -5.45 15.49 -4.80
CA GLY A 67 -4.51 15.77 -5.90
C GLY A 67 -5.04 16.84 -6.84
N VAL A 68 -4.88 16.67 -8.15
CA VAL A 68 -5.54 17.52 -9.17
C VAL A 68 -7.06 17.42 -9.05
N LEU A 69 -7.56 16.22 -8.74
CA LEU A 69 -8.94 15.95 -8.34
C LEU A 69 -8.97 15.41 -6.91
N THR A 70 -10.16 15.14 -6.40
CA THR A 70 -10.35 14.43 -5.12
C THR A 70 -10.61 12.96 -5.42
N TYR A 71 -9.83 12.08 -4.81
CA TYR A 71 -9.90 10.63 -5.02
C TYR A 71 -10.34 9.95 -3.73
N GLY A 72 -11.32 9.05 -3.83
CA GLY A 72 -11.93 8.40 -2.70
C GLY A 72 -12.04 6.89 -2.88
N VAL A 73 -11.56 6.12 -1.90
CA VAL A 73 -11.71 4.66 -1.84
C VAL A 73 -12.60 4.28 -0.67
N LEU A 74 -13.66 3.52 -0.95
CA LEU A 74 -14.57 2.97 0.05
C LEU A 74 -14.21 1.51 0.35
N SER A 75 -14.11 1.15 1.63
CA SER A 75 -13.83 -0.21 2.08
C SER A 75 -14.62 -0.59 3.32
N THR A 76 -14.80 -1.91 3.52
CA THR A 76 -15.47 -2.51 4.69
C THR A 76 -14.51 -2.99 5.77
N THR A 77 -13.21 -3.00 5.49
CA THR A 77 -12.19 -3.44 6.43
C THR A 77 -11.60 -2.26 7.17
N GLU A 78 -10.93 -2.53 8.30
CA GLU A 78 -10.07 -1.55 8.94
C GLU A 78 -9.02 -0.98 7.97
N GLU A 79 -8.52 0.19 8.33
CA GLU A 79 -7.44 0.90 7.64
C GLU A 79 -6.21 0.01 7.47
N ASP A 80 -5.93 -0.40 6.23
CA ASP A 80 -4.79 -1.24 5.86
C ASP A 80 -3.84 -0.46 4.94
N SER A 81 -2.53 -0.57 5.20
CA SER A 81 -1.47 0.02 4.36
C SER A 81 -1.63 -0.35 2.88
N ARG A 82 -2.17 -1.54 2.58
CA ARG A 82 -2.50 -1.97 1.22
C ARG A 82 -3.45 -1.02 0.51
N GLN A 83 -4.51 -0.57 1.19
CA GLN A 83 -5.54 0.30 0.62
C GLN A 83 -5.03 1.72 0.42
N TYR A 84 -4.23 2.21 1.39
CA TYR A 84 -3.53 3.48 1.25
C TYR A 84 -2.62 3.48 0.02
N ASN A 85 -1.87 2.40 -0.18
CA ASN A 85 -0.92 2.28 -1.27
C ASN A 85 -1.61 2.11 -2.61
N PHE A 86 -2.69 1.34 -2.64
CA PHE A 86 -3.58 1.26 -3.79
C PHE A 86 -4.12 2.62 -4.21
N LEU A 87 -4.63 3.42 -3.26
CA LEU A 87 -5.15 4.77 -3.56
C LEU A 87 -4.06 5.68 -4.14
N ARG A 88 -2.84 5.67 -3.58
CA ARG A 88 -1.71 6.44 -4.12
C ARG A 88 -1.37 6.05 -5.55
N GLU A 89 -1.28 4.75 -5.83
CA GLU A 89 -1.02 4.23 -7.17
C GLU A 89 -2.12 4.60 -8.16
N VAL A 90 -3.40 4.53 -7.74
CA VAL A 90 -4.54 4.92 -8.55
C VAL A 90 -4.47 6.39 -8.93
N VAL A 91 -4.19 7.27 -7.96
CA VAL A 91 -4.05 8.71 -8.19
C VAL A 91 -2.95 8.97 -9.22
N LEU A 92 -1.74 8.45 -8.96
CA LEU A 92 -0.60 8.63 -9.83
C LEU A 92 -0.89 8.13 -11.26
N LYS A 93 -1.49 6.95 -11.37
CA LYS A 93 -1.80 6.35 -12.67
C LYS A 93 -2.86 7.16 -13.43
N PHE A 94 -3.88 7.64 -12.73
CA PHE A 94 -4.94 8.45 -13.32
C PHE A 94 -4.40 9.78 -13.84
N GLU A 95 -3.63 10.50 -13.01
CA GLU A 95 -3.08 11.81 -13.37
C GLU A 95 -2.08 11.73 -14.51
N ILE A 96 -1.27 10.66 -14.57
CA ILE A 96 -0.38 10.39 -15.72
C ILE A 96 -1.20 10.08 -16.98
N MET A 97 -2.21 9.21 -16.87
CA MET A 97 -3.00 8.78 -18.03
C MET A 97 -3.79 9.93 -18.66
N TYR A 98 -4.33 10.83 -17.84
CA TYR A 98 -5.19 11.92 -18.28
C TYR A 98 -4.55 13.31 -18.08
N THR A 99 -3.21 13.39 -18.14
CA THR A 99 -2.49 14.64 -17.84
C THR A 99 -3.00 15.78 -18.71
N LYS A 100 -3.25 15.56 -20.01
CA LYS A 100 -3.66 16.65 -20.92
C LYS A 100 -5.05 17.17 -20.58
N GLU A 101 -5.97 16.26 -20.32
CA GLU A 101 -7.39 16.52 -20.08
C GLU A 101 -7.59 17.21 -18.73
N LEU A 102 -6.77 16.87 -17.74
CA LEU A 102 -6.79 17.49 -16.41
C LEU A 102 -6.25 18.94 -16.40
N HIS A 103 -5.42 19.31 -17.39
CA HIS A 103 -4.84 20.65 -17.49
C HIS A 103 -5.55 21.56 -18.50
N GLN A 104 -6.57 21.05 -19.21
CA GLN A 104 -7.41 21.86 -20.08
C GLN A 104 -8.56 22.46 -19.27
N GLU A 105 -8.88 23.74 -19.48
CA GLU A 105 -10.04 24.43 -18.86
C GLU A 105 -11.41 23.95 -19.42
N THR A 106 -11.45 22.77 -20.01
CA THR A 106 -12.68 22.16 -20.53
C THR A 106 -13.50 21.54 -19.41
N VAL A 107 -14.83 21.65 -19.52
CA VAL A 107 -15.76 20.98 -18.61
C VAL A 107 -15.58 19.48 -18.75
N ILE A 108 -15.16 18.81 -17.67
CA ILE A 108 -15.07 17.36 -17.62
C ILE A 108 -16.49 16.77 -17.53
N GLU A 109 -16.93 16.09 -18.58
CA GLU A 109 -18.25 15.46 -18.64
C GLU A 109 -18.32 14.16 -17.82
N ARG A 110 -19.54 13.73 -17.46
CA ARG A 110 -19.78 12.40 -16.87
C ARG A 110 -19.33 11.32 -17.86
N TYR A 111 -18.65 10.28 -17.36
CA TYR A 111 -18.13 9.14 -18.14
C TYR A 111 -16.93 9.43 -19.04
N PHE A 112 -16.33 10.61 -18.94
CA PHE A 112 -15.17 10.99 -19.74
C PHE A 112 -13.97 10.01 -19.57
N PHE A 113 -13.85 9.39 -18.40
CA PHE A 113 -12.74 8.49 -18.05
C PHE A 113 -13.08 6.98 -18.12
N ASN A 114 -13.99 6.57 -19.01
CA ASN A 114 -14.47 5.18 -19.06
C ASN A 114 -13.36 4.14 -19.24
N GLU A 115 -12.30 4.44 -19.99
CA GLU A 115 -11.18 3.51 -20.19
C GLU A 115 -10.45 3.17 -18.88
N PHE A 116 -10.50 4.06 -17.89
CA PHE A 116 -9.85 3.87 -16.60
C PHE A 116 -10.45 2.71 -15.80
N HIS A 117 -11.69 2.31 -16.08
CA HIS A 117 -12.29 1.12 -15.47
C HIS A 117 -11.46 -0.15 -15.68
N VAL A 118 -10.91 -0.34 -16.89
CA VAL A 118 -10.10 -1.51 -17.22
C VAL A 118 -8.77 -1.47 -16.44
N VAL A 119 -8.18 -0.29 -16.33
CA VAL A 119 -6.93 -0.06 -15.59
C VAL A 119 -7.13 -0.33 -14.10
N VAL A 120 -8.15 0.27 -13.49
CA VAL A 120 -8.50 0.11 -12.08
C VAL A 120 -8.84 -1.34 -11.73
N LYS A 121 -9.61 -2.03 -12.58
CA LYS A 121 -9.93 -3.44 -12.37
C LYS A 121 -8.68 -4.30 -12.34
N LYS A 122 -7.73 -4.06 -13.25
CA LYS A 122 -6.44 -4.75 -13.26
C LYS A 122 -5.62 -4.42 -12.01
N MET A 123 -5.52 -3.14 -11.64
CA MET A 123 -4.80 -2.73 -10.43
C MET A 123 -5.37 -3.40 -9.17
N TYR A 124 -6.71 -3.51 -9.08
CA TYR A 124 -7.35 -4.19 -7.96
C TYR A 124 -7.08 -5.70 -7.97
N SER A 125 -7.17 -6.35 -9.13
CA SER A 125 -6.82 -7.76 -9.29
C SER A 125 -5.39 -8.03 -8.82
N ASP A 126 -4.44 -7.21 -9.27
CA ASP A 126 -3.03 -7.32 -8.88
C ASP A 126 -2.82 -7.05 -7.37
N MET A 127 -3.70 -6.27 -6.73
CA MET A 127 -3.62 -5.95 -5.30
C MET A 127 -4.13 -7.09 -4.41
N VAL A 128 -5.11 -7.85 -4.89
CA VAL A 128 -5.64 -9.01 -4.15
C VAL A 128 -4.85 -10.29 -4.44
N GLU A 129 -4.09 -10.32 -5.53
CA GLU A 129 -3.25 -11.47 -5.90
C GLU A 129 -1.97 -11.49 -5.05
N ILE A 130 -1.74 -12.62 -4.37
CA ILE A 130 -0.49 -12.90 -3.65
C ILE A 130 0.17 -14.10 -4.32
N ASP A 131 1.45 -13.99 -4.63
CA ASP A 131 2.25 -15.12 -5.13
C ASP A 131 2.52 -16.11 -3.99
N VAL A 132 1.55 -16.98 -3.73
CA VAL A 132 1.56 -17.96 -2.63
C VAL A 132 2.74 -18.93 -2.77
N ALA A 133 3.15 -19.27 -3.99
CA ALA A 133 4.27 -20.17 -4.22
C ALA A 133 5.60 -19.54 -3.78
N ALA A 134 5.86 -18.29 -4.20
CA ALA A 134 7.04 -17.56 -3.74
C ALA A 134 6.99 -17.32 -2.23
N LEU A 135 5.84 -16.94 -1.68
CA LEU A 135 5.67 -16.72 -0.25
C LEU A 135 5.99 -17.99 0.56
N ASN A 136 5.44 -19.13 0.16
CA ASN A 136 5.68 -20.40 0.85
C ASN A 136 7.17 -20.79 0.81
N ASN A 137 7.85 -20.58 -0.32
CA ASN A 137 9.29 -20.80 -0.42
C ASN A 137 10.08 -19.91 0.55
N LEU A 138 9.73 -18.63 0.65
CA LEU A 138 10.36 -17.71 1.60
C LEU A 138 10.12 -18.12 3.05
N ILE A 139 8.89 -18.52 3.39
CA ILE A 139 8.56 -19.01 4.74
C ILE A 139 9.39 -20.25 5.09
N ASN A 140 9.54 -21.20 4.16
CA ASN A 140 10.37 -22.38 4.37
C ASN A 140 11.85 -22.03 4.57
N VAL A 141 12.41 -21.17 3.72
CA VAL A 141 13.80 -20.69 3.86
C VAL A 141 14.03 -19.99 5.20
N MET A 142 13.07 -19.17 5.64
CA MET A 142 13.13 -18.49 6.94
C MET A 142 12.92 -19.47 8.11
N GLY A 143 12.07 -20.48 7.96
CA GLY A 143 11.81 -21.50 8.97
C GLY A 143 13.02 -22.39 9.29
N GLU A 144 13.89 -22.62 8.29
CA GLU A 144 15.18 -23.29 8.47
C GLU A 144 16.24 -22.42 9.19
N SER A 145 15.97 -21.12 9.35
CA SER A 145 16.89 -20.18 9.99
C SER A 145 16.68 -20.08 11.51
N LYS A 146 17.68 -19.52 12.20
CA LYS A 146 17.59 -19.12 13.60
C LYS A 146 16.93 -17.75 13.79
N ILE A 147 16.55 -17.09 12.70
CA ILE A 147 15.95 -15.75 12.74
C ILE A 147 14.49 -15.85 13.17
N ARG A 148 14.14 -15.14 14.25
CA ARG A 148 12.80 -15.19 14.86
C ARG A 148 11.99 -13.92 14.73
N ASN A 149 12.64 -12.81 14.33
CA ASN A 149 12.00 -11.51 14.16
C ASN A 149 12.14 -11.09 12.70
N TYR A 150 11.11 -11.36 11.91
CA TYR A 150 11.03 -10.96 10.52
C TYR A 150 9.59 -10.75 10.04
N LEU A 151 9.48 -9.97 8.97
CA LEU A 151 8.25 -9.63 8.29
C LEU A 151 8.45 -9.86 6.80
N ILE A 152 7.44 -10.41 6.14
CA ILE A 152 7.39 -10.53 4.69
C ILE A 152 6.29 -9.64 4.18
N TYR A 153 6.63 -8.79 3.22
CA TYR A 153 5.75 -7.88 2.52
C TYR A 153 5.64 -8.33 1.07
N GLU A 154 4.50 -8.07 0.44
CA GLU A 154 4.47 -8.00 -1.02
C GLU A 154 5.23 -6.75 -1.50
N THR A 155 5.95 -6.86 -2.61
CA THR A 155 6.74 -5.73 -3.13
C THR A 155 5.86 -4.59 -3.65
N LYS A 156 4.73 -4.91 -4.30
CA LYS A 156 3.94 -3.93 -5.04
C LYS A 156 3.16 -2.97 -4.14
N TYR A 157 2.40 -3.50 -3.18
CA TYR A 157 1.61 -2.66 -2.25
C TYR A 157 2.18 -2.63 -0.84
N PHE A 158 3.36 -3.22 -0.61
CA PHE A 158 4.06 -3.18 0.68
C PHE A 158 3.19 -3.58 1.88
N HIS A 159 2.28 -4.55 1.66
CA HIS A 159 1.40 -5.10 2.68
C HIS A 159 2.05 -6.31 3.34
N PRO A 160 1.99 -6.42 4.68
CA PRO A 160 2.54 -7.56 5.40
C PRO A 160 1.71 -8.82 5.12
N VAL A 161 2.31 -9.79 4.43
CA VAL A 161 1.68 -11.09 4.11
C VAL A 161 2.10 -12.21 5.08
N PHE A 162 3.18 -12.02 5.82
CA PHE A 162 3.61 -12.93 6.87
C PHE A 162 4.38 -12.20 7.97
N ARG A 163 4.12 -12.57 9.23
CA ARG A 163 4.79 -12.00 10.41
C ARG A 163 5.25 -13.11 11.34
N SER A 164 6.52 -13.09 11.70
CA SER A 164 7.08 -13.84 12.82
C SER A 164 7.91 -12.88 13.64
N ILE A 165 7.35 -12.30 14.70
CA ILE A 165 8.08 -11.43 15.62
C ILE A 165 7.84 -11.91 17.04
N THR A 166 8.92 -12.30 17.69
CA THR A 166 8.94 -12.76 19.09
C THR A 166 9.29 -11.66 20.08
N ASP A 167 10.05 -10.66 19.64
CA ASP A 167 10.47 -9.51 20.45
C ASP A 167 9.36 -8.46 20.50
N SER A 168 8.92 -8.08 21.71
CA SER A 168 7.81 -7.15 21.90
C SER A 168 8.11 -5.73 21.40
N ILE A 169 9.36 -5.27 21.53
CA ILE A 169 9.78 -3.93 21.09
C ILE A 169 9.75 -3.88 19.56
N VAL A 170 10.27 -4.94 18.92
CA VAL A 170 10.21 -5.05 17.46
C VAL A 170 8.76 -5.10 16.99
N ASN A 171 7.89 -5.85 17.68
CA ASN A 171 6.49 -6.01 17.25
C ASN A 171 5.71 -4.68 17.28
N GLU A 172 5.98 -3.81 18.24
CA GLU A 172 5.33 -2.51 18.35
C GLU A 172 5.71 -1.54 17.22
N HIS A 173 6.94 -1.66 16.69
CA HIS A 173 7.49 -0.69 15.75
C HIS A 173 7.74 -1.24 14.35
N ALA A 174 7.60 -2.55 14.16
CA ALA A 174 7.86 -3.29 12.95
C ALA A 174 7.31 -2.60 11.69
N ASP A 175 6.01 -2.31 11.65
CA ASP A 175 5.38 -1.72 10.47
C ASP A 175 5.92 -0.32 10.17
N LYS A 176 6.10 0.52 11.20
CA LYS A 176 6.69 1.86 11.05
C LYS A 176 8.12 1.79 10.51
N MET A 177 8.94 0.87 11.02
CA MET A 177 10.32 0.72 10.56
C MET A 177 10.39 0.24 9.12
N THR A 178 9.46 -0.60 8.68
CA THR A 178 9.44 -1.08 7.29
C THR A 178 8.96 -0.04 6.29
N GLN A 179 8.14 0.93 6.71
CA GLN A 179 7.82 2.08 5.86
C GLN A 179 9.08 2.86 5.45
N ILE A 180 10.13 2.89 6.28
CA ILE A 180 11.42 3.51 5.90
C ILE A 180 12.02 2.81 4.67
N PHE A 181 12.03 1.47 4.67
CA PHE A 181 12.54 0.70 3.53
C PHE A 181 11.67 0.85 2.29
N ARG A 182 10.36 0.97 2.45
CA ARG A 182 9.49 1.32 1.34
C ARG A 182 9.90 2.65 0.71
N TYR A 183 10.07 3.71 1.50
CA TYR A 183 10.52 5.00 0.96
C TYR A 183 11.86 4.88 0.21
N ILE A 184 12.79 4.04 0.71
CA ILE A 184 14.07 3.78 0.03
C ILE A 184 13.85 3.03 -1.30
N ILE A 185 12.98 2.02 -1.33
CA ILE A 185 12.63 1.27 -2.54
C ILE A 185 11.96 2.18 -3.55
N ASP A 186 10.93 2.91 -3.15
CA ASP A 186 10.18 3.86 -3.98
C ASP A 186 11.15 4.90 -4.56
N PHE A 187 12.01 5.50 -3.74
CA PHE A 187 13.02 6.45 -4.20
C PHE A 187 13.99 5.83 -5.22
N SER A 188 14.45 4.60 -4.96
CA SER A 188 15.36 3.90 -5.88
C SER A 188 14.70 3.66 -7.23
N GLU A 189 13.44 3.23 -7.25
CA GLU A 189 12.67 3.03 -8.49
C GLU A 189 12.47 4.34 -9.27
N HIS A 190 12.12 5.44 -8.58
CA HIS A 190 12.01 6.77 -9.20
C HIS A 190 13.34 7.27 -9.77
N ALA A 191 14.45 6.93 -9.11
CA ALA A 191 15.80 7.27 -9.56
C ALA A 191 16.34 6.31 -10.65
N ASN A 192 15.54 5.34 -11.13
CA ASN A 192 15.97 4.26 -12.02
C ASN A 192 17.18 3.46 -11.48
N GLN A 193 17.23 3.27 -10.15
CA GLN A 193 18.23 2.47 -9.46
C GLN A 193 17.60 1.18 -8.95
N ALA A 194 18.27 0.05 -9.17
CA ALA A 194 17.82 -1.24 -8.65
C ALA A 194 18.13 -1.34 -7.16
N PHE A 195 17.10 -1.50 -6.33
CA PHE A 195 17.25 -1.88 -4.93
C PHE A 195 17.09 -3.40 -4.78
N SER A 196 18.10 -4.06 -4.22
CA SER A 196 18.06 -5.51 -3.91
C SER A 196 18.14 -5.76 -2.41
N THR A 197 19.00 -5.04 -1.70
CA THR A 197 19.16 -5.18 -0.24
C THR A 197 19.49 -3.86 0.43
N GLY A 198 19.14 -3.74 1.71
CA GLY A 198 19.54 -2.61 2.54
C GLY A 198 19.76 -3.02 3.99
N GLU A 199 20.61 -2.27 4.70
CA GLU A 199 20.90 -2.48 6.11
C GLU A 199 20.84 -1.14 6.86
N LEU A 200 20.02 -1.08 7.91
CA LEU A 200 20.00 0.03 8.86
C LEU A 200 20.59 -0.44 10.18
N ASN A 201 21.62 0.26 10.64
CA ASN A 201 22.32 -0.03 11.89
C ASN A 201 21.96 1.02 12.93
N PHE A 202 21.32 0.57 14.01
CA PHE A 202 21.08 1.33 15.23
C PHE A 202 22.00 0.80 16.34
N GLU A 203 22.10 1.55 17.44
CA GLU A 203 22.96 1.17 18.57
C GLU A 203 22.60 -0.22 19.13
N THR A 204 21.30 -0.52 19.21
CA THR A 204 20.77 -1.73 19.84
C THR A 204 20.05 -2.67 18.86
N MET A 205 19.91 -2.28 17.60
CA MET A 205 19.14 -3.04 16.62
C MET A 205 19.72 -2.90 15.22
N ARG A 206 19.60 -3.94 14.42
CA ARG A 206 19.87 -3.90 12.98
C ARG A 206 18.63 -4.34 12.23
N ILE A 207 18.34 -3.66 11.12
CA ILE A 207 17.28 -4.07 10.21
C ILE A 207 17.90 -4.37 8.87
N PHE A 208 17.74 -5.61 8.43
CA PHE A 208 18.20 -6.06 7.12
C PHE A 208 17.00 -6.32 6.23
N THR A 209 17.04 -5.79 5.02
CA THR A 209 15.96 -5.90 4.06
C THR A 209 16.44 -6.55 2.79
N VAL A 210 15.70 -7.54 2.30
CA VAL A 210 15.95 -8.21 1.02
C VAL A 210 14.72 -8.10 0.14
N LYS A 211 14.88 -7.50 -1.04
CA LYS A 211 13.85 -7.39 -2.07
C LYS A 211 14.03 -8.52 -3.09
N THR A 212 12.97 -9.29 -3.29
CA THR A 212 12.79 -10.21 -4.42
C THR A 212 11.83 -9.58 -5.43
N LYS A 213 11.56 -10.29 -6.54
CA LYS A 213 10.60 -9.81 -7.56
C LYS A 213 9.21 -9.55 -6.97
N SER A 214 8.67 -10.48 -6.18
CA SER A 214 7.28 -10.42 -5.67
C SER A 214 7.17 -10.02 -4.19
N HIS A 215 8.23 -10.20 -3.41
CA HIS A 215 8.21 -9.96 -1.96
C HIS A 215 9.43 -9.21 -1.45
N CYS A 216 9.27 -8.53 -0.32
CA CYS A 216 10.33 -7.91 0.45
C CYS A 216 10.36 -8.52 1.86
N ILE A 217 11.54 -8.83 2.39
CA ILE A 217 11.70 -9.44 3.71
C ILE A 217 12.45 -8.44 4.57
N ALA A 218 11.87 -8.04 5.70
CA ALA A 218 12.53 -7.24 6.72
C ALA A 218 12.88 -8.13 7.91
N ILE A 219 14.16 -8.18 8.25
CA ILE A 219 14.71 -8.98 9.35
C ILE A 219 15.21 -8.04 10.43
N PHE A 220 14.80 -8.28 11.67
CA PHE A 220 15.15 -7.48 12.84
C PHE A 220 16.11 -8.27 13.73
N ASP A 221 17.29 -7.73 13.94
CA ASP A 221 18.29 -8.29 14.83
C ASP A 221 18.49 -7.36 16.04
N THR A 222 18.02 -7.81 17.20
CA THR A 222 18.16 -7.10 18.49
C THR A 222 19.32 -7.62 19.34
N SER A 223 20.22 -8.45 18.78
CA SER A 223 21.30 -9.05 19.56
C SER A 223 22.38 -8.04 19.96
N THR A 224 22.58 -7.87 21.27
CA THR A 224 23.65 -7.04 21.85
C THR A 224 24.99 -7.78 21.76
N ASP A 225 25.83 -7.35 20.81
CA ASP A 225 27.28 -7.60 20.60
C ASP A 225 27.84 -9.04 20.55
N ARG A 226 27.36 -10.03 21.30
CA ARG A 226 27.96 -11.39 21.30
C ARG A 226 27.54 -12.27 20.10
N GLY A 227 26.54 -11.84 19.32
CA GLY A 227 25.99 -12.57 18.17
C GLY A 227 26.26 -11.95 16.79
N LYS A 228 26.86 -10.75 16.72
CA LYS A 228 26.92 -9.94 15.50
C LYS A 228 27.58 -10.65 14.30
N GLY A 229 28.65 -11.41 14.55
CA GLY A 229 29.37 -12.17 13.53
C GLY A 229 28.66 -13.45 13.07
N SER A 230 27.88 -14.10 13.95
CA SER A 230 27.07 -15.27 13.59
C SER A 230 25.86 -14.85 12.77
N MET A 231 25.16 -13.80 13.20
CA MET A 231 23.98 -13.30 12.50
C MET A 231 24.33 -12.74 11.13
N LYS A 232 25.47 -12.05 10.98
CA LYS A 232 25.92 -11.58 9.65
C LYS A 232 26.18 -12.73 8.68
N LYS A 233 26.78 -13.83 9.14
CA LYS A 233 26.98 -15.03 8.30
C LYS A 233 25.65 -15.66 7.92
N GLU A 234 24.71 -15.72 8.84
CA GLU A 234 23.37 -16.25 8.62
C GLU A 234 22.58 -15.40 7.63
N LEU A 235 22.63 -14.08 7.73
CA LEU A 235 22.03 -13.15 6.77
C LEU A 235 22.63 -13.31 5.36
N ILE A 236 23.95 -13.49 5.25
CA ILE A 236 24.60 -13.75 3.95
C ILE A 236 24.14 -15.10 3.36
N GLN A 237 24.00 -16.13 4.19
CA GLN A 237 23.51 -17.44 3.73
C GLN A 237 22.04 -17.36 3.29
N LEU A 238 21.20 -16.65 4.05
CA LEU A 238 19.81 -16.42 3.70
C LEU A 238 19.67 -15.62 2.41
N GLN A 239 20.45 -14.55 2.26
CA GLN A 239 20.47 -13.76 1.04
C GLN A 239 20.74 -14.63 -0.19
N LYS A 240 21.68 -15.58 -0.10
CA LYS A 240 21.97 -16.53 -1.20
C LYS A 240 20.89 -17.57 -1.46
N LYS A 241 20.03 -17.85 -0.48
CA LYS A 241 18.88 -18.76 -0.64
C LYS A 241 17.66 -18.02 -1.20
N ILE A 242 17.60 -16.69 -1.00
CA ILE A 242 16.46 -15.83 -1.35
C ILE A 242 16.63 -15.18 -2.74
N ILE A 243 17.85 -14.76 -3.09
CA ILE A 243 18.23 -14.17 -4.40
C ILE A 243 18.73 -15.27 -5.33
#